data_AF-A0A7V4A2Q2-F1
#
_entry.id   AF-A0A7V4A2Q2-F1
#
_cell.length_a   1.000
_cell.length_b   1.000
_cell.length_c   1.000
_cell.angle_alpha   90.00
_cell.angle_beta   90.00
_cell.angle_gamma   90.00
#
_symmetry.space_group_name_H-M   'P 1'
#
loop_
_entity.id
_entity.type
_entity.pdbx_description
1 polymer ?
#
loop_
_entity_poly.entity_id
_entity_poly.type
_entity_poly.pdbx_seq_one_letter_code
_entity_poly.pdbx_strand_id
1 'polypeptide(L)' 'FTLEPLLEEAYRGKRLFPPLPLEVLQERRRRDVERLDPGVRRLVNPHVYHVSLTERLFALKEELVTRLGQG' A
#
# COMPACT_ATOMS: atom_id res chain seq x y z
N PHE A 1 -17.23 5.78 2.15
CA PHE A 1 -15.76 5.66 2.11
C PHE A 1 -15.35 4.74 3.24
N THR A 2 -14.51 3.74 2.95
CA THR A 2 -14.02 2.79 3.95
C THR A 2 -12.50 2.85 3.91
N LEU A 3 -11.87 2.98 5.08
CA LEU A 3 -10.42 3.01 5.22
C LEU A 3 -9.94 1.63 5.68
N GLU A 4 -9.05 1.02 4.90
CA GLU A 4 -8.48 -0.30 5.16
C GLU A 4 -6.96 -0.15 5.43
N PRO A 5 -6.47 -0.49 6.63
CA PRO A 5 -5.04 -0.59 6.88
C PRO A 5 -4.45 -1.77 6.09
N LEU A 6 -3.47 -1.51 5.22
CA LEU A 6 -2.90 -2.54 4.35
C LEU A 6 -1.72 -3.29 4.98
N LEU A 7 -1.06 -2.70 5.99
CA LEU A 7 0.08 -3.30 6.66
C LEU A 7 -0.40 -4.12 7.86
N GLU A 8 0.03 -5.38 7.91
CA GLU A 8 -0.23 -6.32 8.99
C GLU A 8 1.10 -6.77 9.62
N GLU A 9 1.14 -6.89 10.94
CA GLU A 9 2.35 -7.36 11.62
C GLU A 9 2.51 -8.88 11.42
N ALA A 10 3.53 -9.28 10.66
CA ALA A 10 3.79 -10.69 10.38
C ALA A 10 4.84 -11.35 11.29
N TYR A 11 5.66 -10.54 11.97
CA TYR A 11 6.81 -11.03 12.71
C TYR A 11 7.15 -10.14 13.92
N ARG A 12 7.37 -10.76 15.07
CA ARG A 12 7.87 -10.11 16.30
C ARG A 12 8.74 -11.07 17.10
N GLY A 13 10.05 -11.08 16.80
CA GLY A 13 11.01 -12.06 17.36
C GLY A 13 10.75 -13.53 16.95
N LYS A 14 9.58 -13.80 16.39
CA LYS A 14 9.13 -15.03 15.75
C LYS A 14 8.00 -14.69 14.79
N ARG A 15 7.71 -15.60 13.87
CA ARG A 15 6.56 -15.47 12.96
C ARG A 15 5.26 -15.51 13.76
N LEU A 16 4.33 -14.61 13.45
CA LEU A 16 3.06 -14.46 14.20
C LEU A 16 1.93 -15.37 13.69
N PHE A 17 2.01 -15.83 12.44
CA PHE A 17 1.05 -16.76 11.84
C PHE A 17 1.75 -17.73 10.87
N PRO A 18 1.27 -18.98 10.70
CA PRO A 18 1.84 -19.90 9.72
C PRO A 18 1.66 -19.37 8.28
N PRO A 19 2.48 -19.81 7.31
CA PRO A 19 2.22 -19.53 5.90
C PRO A 19 0.78 -19.89 5.51
N LEU A 20 0.14 -19.01 4.75
CA LEU A 20 -1.20 -19.28 4.23
C LEU A 20 -1.13 -20.24 3.03
N PRO A 21 -2.14 -21.11 2.84
CA PRO A 21 -2.29 -21.90 1.62
C PRO A 21 -2.36 -21.02 0.36
N LEU A 22 -1.92 -21.55 -0.78
CA LEU A 22 -1.87 -20.81 -2.04
C LEU A 22 -3.26 -20.35 -2.49
N GLU A 23 -4.27 -21.17 -2.25
CA GLU A 23 -5.67 -20.93 -2.64
C GLU A 23 -6.24 -19.70 -1.92
N VAL A 24 -5.86 -19.51 -0.66
CA VAL A 24 -6.23 -18.34 0.15
C VAL A 24 -5.60 -17.07 -0.45
N LEU A 25 -4.34 -17.13 -0.87
CA LEU A 25 -3.65 -16.01 -1.49
C LEU A 25 -4.22 -15.67 -2.87
N GLN A 26 -4.56 -16.69 -3.67
CA GLN A 26 -5.20 -16.51 -4.97
C GLN A 26 -6.57 -15.85 -4.84
N GLU A 27 -7.38 -16.27 -3.86
CA GLU A 27 -8.69 -15.69 -3.61
C GLU A 27 -8.59 -14.23 -3.13
N ARG A 28 -7.65 -13.93 -2.22
CA ARG A 28 -7.35 -12.54 -1.81
C ARG A 28 -7.02 -11.68 -3.03
N ARG A 29 -6.10 -12.14 -3.88
CA ARG A 29 -5.72 -11.43 -5.12
C ARG A 29 -6.92 -11.21 -6.04
N ARG A 30 -7.76 -12.22 -6.25
CA ARG A 30 -8.95 -12.11 -7.11
C ARG A 30 -9.90 -11.03 -6.60
N ARG A 31 -10.24 -11.08 -5.31
CA ARG A 31 -11.10 -10.09 -4.65
C ARG A 31 -10.51 -8.68 -4.71
N ASP A 32 -9.22 -8.52 -4.44
CA ASP A 32 -8.57 -7.20 -4.41
C ASP A 32 -8.54 -6.57 -5.80
N VAL A 33 -8.22 -7.36 -6.84
CA VAL A 33 -8.21 -6.89 -8.24
C VAL A 33 -9.62 -6.58 -8.74
N GLU A 34 -10.63 -7.34 -8.33
CA GLU A 34 -12.04 -7.09 -8.69
C GLU A 34 -12.53 -5.74 -8.15
N ARG A 35 -11.98 -5.24 -7.04
CA ARG A 35 -12.34 -3.95 -6.42
C ARG A 35 -11.65 -2.73 -7.03
N LEU A 36 -10.63 -2.92 -7.87
CA LEU A 36 -9.95 -1.80 -8.53
C LEU A 36 -10.82 -1.18 -9.62
N ASP A 37 -10.71 0.14 -9.77
CA ASP A 37 -11.35 0.88 -10.86
C ASP A 37 -10.95 0.28 -12.23
N PRO A 38 -11.91 0.10 -13.17
CA PRO A 38 -11.62 -0.47 -14.49
C PRO A 38 -10.54 0.29 -15.26
N GLY A 39 -10.42 1.60 -15.09
CA GLY A 39 -9.38 2.43 -15.71
C GLY A 39 -7.98 2.12 -15.20
N VAL A 40 -7.84 1.85 -13.90
CA VAL A 40 -6.57 1.40 -13.29
C VAL A 40 -6.18 0.00 -13.77
N ARG A 41 -7.17 -0.85 -14.10
CA ARG A 41 -6.96 -2.24 -14.56
C ARG A 41 -6.60 -2.39 -16.03
N ARG A 42 -6.62 -1.32 -16.83
CA ARG A 42 -6.37 -1.40 -18.28
C ARG A 42 -4.94 -1.85 -18.55
N LEU A 43 -4.75 -2.70 -19.57
CA LEU A 43 -3.41 -3.12 -20.00
C LEU A 43 -2.69 -2.02 -20.79
N VAL A 44 -3.44 -1.19 -21.50
CA VAL A 44 -2.93 -0.06 -22.30
C VAL A 44 -3.44 1.23 -21.69
N ASN A 45 -2.53 2.17 -21.42
CA ASN A 45 -2.81 3.48 -20.82
C ASN A 45 -3.69 3.39 -19.55
N PRO A 46 -3.24 2.68 -18.49
CA PRO A 46 -3.97 2.61 -17.23
C PRO A 46 -4.07 3.99 -16.57
N HIS A 47 -5.16 4.22 -15.86
CA HIS A 47 -5.27 5.39 -14.98
C HIS A 47 -4.28 5.25 -13.83
N VAL A 48 -3.69 6.36 -13.42
CA VAL A 48 -2.78 6.41 -12.27
C VAL A 48 -3.57 6.12 -10.99
N TYR A 49 -3.13 5.12 -10.23
CA TYR A 49 -3.65 4.88 -8.88
C TYR A 49 -3.06 5.92 -7.92
N HIS A 50 -3.92 6.72 -7.29
CA HIS A 50 -3.47 7.84 -6.46
C HIS A 50 -2.87 7.35 -5.14
N VAL A 51 -1.58 7.58 -4.96
CA VAL A 51 -0.87 7.41 -3.69
C VAL A 51 -0.53 8.79 -3.17
N SER A 52 -0.95 9.10 -1.95
CA SER A 52 -0.72 10.40 -1.33
C SER A 52 -0.19 10.27 0.08
N LEU A 53 0.46 11.33 0.54
CA LEU A 53 0.89 11.46 1.92
C LEU A 53 -0.19 12.21 2.69
N THR A 54 -0.35 11.85 3.96
CA THR A 54 -1.06 12.72 4.89
C THR A 54 -0.29 14.03 5.04
N GLU A 55 -1.01 15.12 5.35
CA GLU A 55 -0.42 16.45 5.51
C GLU A 55 0.78 16.44 6.47
N ARG A 56 0.63 15.79 7.62
CA ARG A 56 1.70 15.63 8.61
C ARG A 56 2.94 14.92 8.06
N LEU A 57 2.76 13.86 7.28
CA LEU A 57 3.89 13.10 6.72
C LEU A 57 4.58 13.90 5.59
N PHE A 58 3.80 14.62 4.80
CA PHE A 58 4.35 15.53 3.80
C PHE A 58 5.18 16.63 4.44
N ALA A 59 4.67 17.29 5.48
CA ALA A 59 5.39 18.33 6.22
C ALA A 59 6.71 17.80 6.81
N LEU A 60 6.69 16.61 7.41
CA LEU A 60 7.89 15.96 7.93
C LEU A 60 8.93 15.70 6.82
N LYS A 61 8.48 15.25 5.64
CA LYS A 61 9.36 15.04 4.48
C LYS A 61 10.02 16.35 4.05
N GLU A 62 9.26 17.44 3.92
CA GLU A 62 9.80 18.77 3.54
C GLU A 62 10.82 19.29 4.56
N GLU A 63 10.56 19.11 5.85
CA GLU A 63 11.48 19.49 6.92
C GLU A 63 12.82 18.73 6.83
N LEU A 64 12.76 17.42 6.58
CA LEU A 64 13.95 16.59 6.44
C LEU A 64 14.79 16.97 5.20
N VAL A 65 14.14 17.23 4.07
CA VAL A 65 14.82 17.69 2.84
C VAL A 65 15.52 19.02 3.08
N THR A 66 14.84 19.96 3.74
CA THR A 66 15.40 21.28 4.06
C THR A 66 16.66 21.15 4.92
N ARG A 67 16.64 20.28 5.94
CA ARG A 67 17.80 20.04 6.81
C ARG A 67 18.99 19.43 6.06
N LEU A 68 18.74 18.52 5.13
CA LEU A 68 19.80 17.90 4.33
C LEU A 68 20.49 18.90 3.39
N GLY A 69 19.75 19.88 2.86
CA GLY A 69 20.30 20.90 1.95
C GLY A 69 21.09 22.03 2.64
N GLN A 70 21.15 22.03 3.97
CA GLN A 70 21.87 23.04 4.78
C GLN A 70 23.25 22.55 5.27
N GLY A 71 23.68 21.34 4.88
CA GLY A 71 25.03 20.81 5.09
C GLY A 71 25.83 20.75 3.79
#